data_AF-A0A7C0V3K3-F1
#
_entry.id   AF-A0A7C0V3K3-F1
#
_cell.length_a   1.000
_cell.length_b   1.000
_cell.length_c   1.000
_cell.angle_alpha   90.00
_cell.angle_beta   90.00
_cell.angle_gamma   90.00
#
_symmetry.space_group_name_H-M   'P 1'
#
loop_
_entity.id
_entity.type
_entity.pdbx_description
1 polymer ?
#
loop_
_entity_poly.entity_id
_entity_poly.type
_entity_poly.pdbx_seq_one_letter_code
_entity_poly.pdbx_strand_id
1 'polypeptide(L)'
;MVYCWRCGEENPDDAVHCKKCGALLRPRPYRERYEEELCFGPERRPFWGLIFGILIVLAGLIWLLEPYVPWLTWRNVWPILVILFGIYIILRAIGVWR
;
A
#
# COMPACT_ATOMS: atom_id res chain seq x y z
N MET A 1 4.04 -41.67 13.49
CA MET A 1 4.67 -41.11 14.71
C MET A 1 5.62 -39.98 14.33
N VAL A 2 5.78 -38.98 15.19
CA VAL A 2 6.76 -37.88 15.00
C VAL A 2 7.79 -37.87 16.12
N TYR A 3 9.05 -37.67 15.78
CA TYR A 3 10.14 -37.57 16.75
C TYR A 3 10.41 -36.11 17.10
N CYS A 4 10.62 -35.83 18.39
CA CYS A 4 10.96 -34.49 18.83
C CYS A 4 12.37 -34.10 18.38
N TRP A 5 12.48 -33.08 17.53
CA TRP A 5 13.76 -32.52 17.05
C TRP A 5 14.68 -32.03 18.18
N ARG A 6 14.13 -31.74 19.38
CA ARG A 6 14.88 -31.22 20.52
C ARG A 6 15.41 -32.31 21.47
N CYS A 7 14.63 -33.37 21.71
CA CYS A 7 14.98 -34.37 22.74
C CYS A 7 14.87 -35.84 22.29
N GLY A 8 14.52 -36.08 21.03
CA GLY A 8 14.44 -37.43 20.44
C GLY A 8 13.22 -38.27 20.85
N GLU A 9 12.36 -37.79 21.75
CA GLU A 9 11.19 -38.53 22.21
C GLU A 9 10.19 -38.78 21.07
N GLU A 10 9.62 -39.98 21.03
CA GLU A 10 8.55 -40.34 20.10
C GLU A 10 7.19 -39.83 20.59
N ASN A 11 6.49 -39.14 19.71
CA ASN A 11 5.20 -38.52 19.96
C ASN A 11 4.17 -38.95 18.89
N PRO A 12 2.87 -38.97 19.22
CA PRO A 12 1.84 -39.24 18.23
C PRO A 12 1.82 -38.15 17.15
N ASP A 13 1.38 -38.50 15.93
CA ASP A 13 1.54 -37.62 14.76
C ASP A 13 0.84 -36.26 14.91
N ASP A 14 -0.25 -36.20 15.68
CA ASP A 14 -1.07 -35.04 15.96
C ASP A 14 -0.56 -34.17 17.14
N ALA A 15 0.49 -34.60 17.85
CA ALA A 15 1.05 -33.84 18.95
C ALA A 15 1.60 -32.48 18.48
N VAL A 16 1.11 -31.39 19.09
CA VAL A 16 1.63 -30.02 18.85
C VAL A 16 2.88 -29.76 19.69
N HIS A 17 2.93 -30.32 20.90
CA HIS A 17 4.03 -30.20 21.83
C HIS A 17 4.59 -31.58 22.21
N CYS A 18 5.89 -31.65 22.44
CA CYS A 18 6.55 -32.85 22.93
C CYS A 18 6.10 -33.16 24.36
N LYS A 19 5.63 -34.39 24.59
CA LYS A 19 5.19 -34.88 25.91
C LYS A 19 6.29 -34.89 26.98
N LYS A 20 7.57 -34.87 26.57
CA LYS A 20 8.72 -34.95 27.47
C LYS A 20 9.38 -33.60 27.76
N CYS A 21 9.64 -32.79 26.73
CA CYS A 21 10.39 -31.54 26.89
C CYS A 21 9.60 -30.26 26.54
N GLY A 22 8.33 -30.40 26.13
CA GLY A 22 7.43 -29.28 25.79
C GLY A 22 7.71 -28.58 24.45
N ALA A 23 8.73 -29.00 23.70
CA ALA A 23 9.08 -28.38 22.41
C ALA A 23 7.94 -28.49 21.39
N LEU A 24 7.73 -27.45 20.58
CA LEU A 24 6.79 -27.45 19.46
C LEU A 24 7.26 -28.47 18.39
N LEU A 25 6.41 -29.43 18.04
CA LEU A 25 6.70 -30.47 17.05
C LEU A 25 6.33 -30.05 15.63
N ARG A 26 5.31 -29.18 15.51
CA ARG A 26 4.93 -28.56 14.24
C ARG A 26 5.15 -27.05 14.36
N PRO A 27 6.07 -26.45 13.58
CA PRO A 27 6.14 -25.00 13.49
C PRO A 27 4.80 -24.48 12.95
N ARG A 28 4.32 -23.34 13.48
CA ARG A 28 3.15 -22.67 12.90
C ARG A 28 3.39 -22.44 11.41
N PRO A 29 2.35 -22.47 10.56
CA PRO A 29 2.51 -22.21 9.14
C PRO A 29 3.28 -20.90 8.98
N TYR A 30 4.44 -21.04 8.37
CA TYR A 30 5.42 -20.02 8.03
C TYR A 30 4.78 -19.06 7.02
N ARG A 31 3.88 -18.20 7.47
CA ARG A 31 3.23 -17.23 6.60
C ARG A 31 4.00 -15.91 6.54
N GLU A 32 4.95 -15.68 7.45
CA GLU A 32 5.71 -14.41 7.51
C GLU A 32 6.94 -14.39 6.62
N ARG A 33 7.71 -15.47 6.49
CA ARG A 33 9.00 -15.38 5.75
C ARG A 33 8.87 -15.54 4.22
N TYR A 34 7.68 -15.82 3.68
CA TYR A 34 7.45 -15.68 2.23
C TYR A 34 7.35 -14.21 1.79
N GLU A 35 7.10 -13.27 2.71
CA GLU A 35 7.04 -11.85 2.38
C GLU A 35 8.42 -11.19 2.28
N GLU A 36 9.43 -11.72 3.00
CA GLU A 36 10.83 -11.23 2.95
C GLU A 36 11.59 -11.66 1.70
N GLU A 37 11.21 -12.77 1.05
CA GLU A 37 11.84 -13.28 -0.17
C GLU A 37 11.25 -12.67 -1.47
N LEU A 38 10.21 -11.85 -1.35
CA LEU A 38 9.71 -11.07 -2.47
C LEU A 38 10.63 -9.86 -2.69
N CYS A 39 11.47 -9.92 -3.73
CA CYS A 39 12.22 -8.75 -4.24
C CYS A 39 11.31 -7.55 -4.58
N PHE A 40 9.99 -7.77 -4.64
CA PHE A 40 8.93 -6.77 -4.62
C PHE A 40 7.82 -7.30 -3.70
N GLY A 41 7.95 -7.06 -2.38
CA GLY A 41 6.91 -7.39 -1.38
C GLY A 41 5.54 -6.83 -1.76
N PRO A 42 4.44 -7.21 -1.07
CA PRO A 42 3.12 -6.64 -1.32
C PRO A 42 3.20 -5.14 -1.07
N GLU A 43 3.42 -4.43 -2.15
CA GLU A 43 3.79 -3.04 -2.16
C GLU A 43 2.50 -2.31 -1.82
N ARG A 44 2.30 -2.03 -0.53
CA ARG A 44 1.43 -0.94 -0.10
C ARG A 44 2.09 0.35 -0.58
N ARG A 45 2.14 0.55 -1.91
CA ARG A 45 2.63 1.76 -2.55
C ARG A 45 1.79 2.87 -1.95
N PRO A 46 2.35 3.79 -1.15
CA PRO A 46 1.58 4.91 -0.68
C PRO A 46 1.16 5.67 -1.94
N PHE A 47 -0.14 5.63 -2.25
CA PHE A 47 -0.75 6.26 -3.42
C PHE A 47 -0.27 7.70 -3.63
N TRP A 48 0.11 8.36 -2.52
CA TRP A 48 0.82 9.63 -2.45
C TRP A 48 2.00 9.78 -3.40
N GLY A 49 2.87 8.78 -3.55
CA GLY A 49 4.05 8.90 -4.44
C GLY A 49 3.66 9.11 -5.90
N LEU A 50 2.64 8.38 -6.37
CA LEU A 50 2.10 8.53 -7.73
C LEU A 50 1.43 9.90 -7.90
N ILE A 51 0.62 10.33 -6.92
CA ILE A 51 -0.05 11.62 -6.96
C ILE A 51 0.97 12.76 -7.06
N PHE A 52 1.96 12.79 -6.15
CA PHE A 52 2.97 13.85 -6.14
C PHE A 52 3.80 13.84 -7.44
N GLY A 53 4.13 12.65 -7.97
CA GLY A 53 4.79 12.54 -9.26
C GLY A 53 3.97 13.16 -10.41
N ILE A 54 2.68 12.83 -10.50
CA ILE A 54 1.79 13.40 -11.52
C ILE A 54 1.68 14.93 -11.37
N LEU A 55 1.53 15.43 -10.14
CA LEU A 55 1.44 16.87 -9.87
C LEU A 55 2.71 17.62 -10.31
N ILE A 56 3.90 17.08 -10.03
CA ILE A 56 5.18 17.68 -10.43
C ILE A 56 5.30 17.72 -11.96
N VAL A 57 4.96 16.62 -12.64
CA VAL A 57 5.00 16.55 -14.12
C VAL A 57 4.04 17.56 -14.74
N LEU A 58 2.81 17.66 -14.23
CA LEU A 58 1.83 18.64 -14.71
C LEU A 58 2.28 20.08 -14.46
N ALA A 59 2.84 20.38 -13.30
CA ALA A 59 3.37 21.71 -12.99
C ALA A 59 4.52 22.11 -13.94
N GLY A 60 5.46 21.18 -14.18
CA GLY A 60 6.55 21.40 -15.13
C GLY A 60 6.05 21.59 -16.57
N LEU A 61 5.03 20.83 -16.98
CA LEU A 61 4.42 20.97 -18.31
C LEU A 61 3.73 22.32 -18.49
N ILE A 62 3.03 22.81 -17.46
CA ILE A 62 2.39 24.14 -17.48
C ILE A 62 3.43 25.24 -17.67
N TRP A 63 4.56 25.18 -16.96
CA TRP A 63 5.67 26.13 -17.14
C TRP A 63 6.29 26.06 -18.55
N LEU A 64 6.46 24.85 -19.10
CA LEU A 64 7.02 24.68 -20.44
C LEU A 64 6.09 25.24 -21.54
N LEU A 65 4.77 25.12 -21.35
CA LEU A 65 3.75 25.57 -22.31
C LEU A 65 3.40 27.05 -22.18
N GLU A 66 3.81 27.73 -21.11
CA GLU A 66 3.52 29.15 -20.86
C GLU A 66 3.87 30.08 -22.05
N PRO A 67 5.00 29.92 -22.77
CA PRO A 67 5.33 30.75 -23.92
C PRO A 67 4.45 30.49 -25.16
N TYR A 68 3.90 29.29 -25.28
CA TYR A 68 3.09 28.85 -26.43
C TYR A 68 1.60 29.08 -26.21
N VAL A 69 1.17 29.10 -24.94
CA VAL A 69 -0.24 29.11 -24.55
C VAL A 69 -0.44 30.16 -23.45
N PRO A 70 -0.57 31.46 -23.79
CA PRO A 70 -0.61 32.55 -22.81
C PRO A 70 -1.81 32.50 -21.84
N TRP A 71 -2.84 31.73 -22.17
CA TRP A 71 -4.01 31.55 -21.31
C TRP A 71 -3.80 30.46 -20.25
N LEU A 72 -2.84 29.55 -20.44
CA LEU A 72 -2.53 28.42 -19.55
C LEU A 72 -1.40 28.76 -18.56
N THR A 73 -1.43 29.95 -17.97
CA THR A 73 -0.47 30.33 -16.91
C THR A 73 -0.89 29.75 -15.56
N TRP A 74 0.07 29.49 -14.66
CA TRP A 74 -0.21 29.07 -13.28
C TRP A 74 -1.23 30.00 -12.57
N ARG A 75 -1.17 31.29 -12.89
CA ARG A 75 -2.11 32.32 -12.41
C ARG A 75 -3.58 32.06 -12.80
N ASN A 76 -3.82 31.48 -13.97
CA ASN A 76 -5.16 31.20 -14.49
C ASN A 76 -5.63 29.76 -14.17
N VAL A 77 -4.72 28.82 -13.94
CA VAL A 77 -5.05 27.42 -13.65
C VAL A 77 -5.49 27.22 -12.20
N TRP A 78 -4.79 27.80 -11.22
CA TRP A 78 -5.11 27.65 -9.79
C TRP A 78 -6.55 28.05 -9.42
N PRO A 79 -7.11 29.18 -9.92
CA PRO A 79 -8.47 29.60 -9.57
C PRO A 79 -9.52 28.62 -10.10
N ILE A 80 -9.30 28.04 -11.29
CA ILE A 80 -10.19 27.04 -11.88
C ILE A 80 -10.21 25.78 -11.00
N LEU A 81 -9.05 25.32 -10.52
CA LEU A 81 -8.96 24.18 -9.60
C LEU A 81 -9.70 24.45 -8.28
N VAL A 82 -9.57 25.65 -7.71
CA VAL A 82 -10.31 26.03 -6.49
C VAL A 82 -11.81 26.06 -6.72
N ILE A 83 -12.26 26.63 -7.84
CA ILE A 83 -13.69 26.67 -8.19
C ILE A 83 -14.24 25.25 -8.35
N LEU A 84 -13.55 24.38 -9.11
CA LEU A 84 -13.96 22.99 -9.28
C LEU A 84 -13.98 22.22 -7.95
N PHE A 85 -12.97 22.43 -7.11
CA PHE A 85 -12.90 21.80 -5.78
C PHE A 85 -14.03 22.28 -4.86
N GLY A 86 -14.35 23.57 -4.88
CA GLY A 86 -15.48 24.14 -4.16
C GLY A 86 -16.82 23.58 -4.63
N ILE A 87 -17.04 23.53 -5.95
CA ILE A 87 -18.24 22.91 -6.55
C ILE A 87 -18.35 21.45 -6.14
N TYR A 88 -17.25 20.70 -6.18
CA TYR A 88 -17.21 19.30 -5.78
C TYR A 88 -17.67 19.10 -4.32
N ILE A 89 -17.19 19.94 -3.39
CA ILE A 89 -17.62 19.90 -1.98
C ILE A 89 -19.12 20.17 -1.86
N ILE A 90 -19.64 21.18 -2.58
CA ILE A 90 -21.06 21.53 -2.56
C ILE A 90 -21.92 20.39 -3.09
N LEU A 91 -21.55 19.78 -4.23
CA LEU A 91 -22.28 18.65 -4.81
C LEU A 91 -22.30 17.42 -3.89
N ARG A 92 -21.17 17.15 -3.21
CA ARG A 92 -21.07 16.11 -2.16
C ARG A 92 -21.98 16.42 -0.97
N ALA A 93 -22.00 17.68 -0.52
CA ALA A 93 -22.80 18.12 0.62
C ALA A 93 -24.32 18.05 0.34
N ILE A 94 -24.74 18.38 -0.90
CA ILE A 94 -26.14 18.32 -1.32
C ILE A 94 -26.60 16.87 -1.55
N GLY A 95 -25.70 15.89 -1.57
CA GLY A 95 -26.05 14.48 -1.75
C GLY A 95 -26.50 14.14 -3.17
N VAL A 96 -26.18 14.99 -4.16
CA VAL A 96 -26.43 14.74 -5.59
C VAL A 96 -25.67 13.49 -6.08
N TRP A 97 -24.66 13.05 -5.33
CA TRP A 97 -23.79 11.90 -5.63
C TRP A 97 -23.75 10.89 -4.47
N ARG A 98 -24.92 10.48 -3.96
CA ARG A 98 -25.03 9.31 -3.06
C ARG A 98 -25.24 8.03 -3.85
#